data_AF-A0A174FIK2-F1
#
_entry.id   AF-A0A174FIK2-F1
#
_cell.length_a   1.000
_cell.length_b   1.000
_cell.length_c   1.000
_cell.angle_alpha   90.00
_cell.angle_beta   90.00
_cell.angle_gamma   90.00
#
_symmetry.space_group_name_H-M   'P 1'
#
loop_
_entity.id
_entity.type
_entity.pdbx_description
1 polymer ?
#
loop_
_entity_poly.entity_id
_entity_poly.type
_entity_poly.pdbx_seq_one_letter_code
_entity_poly.pdbx_strand_id
1 'polypeptide(L)' 'MSYSDEIKKIRKKYFLSQEAFGREIGVSFSSINRWEGGKSKPNMAAMKKLKDFCDIHGIDFTALEEQWNILGKDN' A
#
# COMPACT_ATOMS: atom_id res chain seq x y z
N MET A 1 -11.38 -1.02 8.52
CA MET A 1 -10.36 -0.14 7.90
C MET A 1 -10.21 -0.57 6.46
N SER A 2 -10.13 0.35 5.51
CA SER A 2 -9.92 0.01 4.09
C SER A 2 -8.45 -0.30 3.80
N TYR A 3 -8.15 -0.98 2.69
CA TYR A 3 -6.77 -1.10 2.18
C TYR A 3 -6.10 0.29 2.06
N SER A 4 -6.87 1.32 1.71
CA SER A 4 -6.41 2.71 1.62
C SER A 4 -5.87 3.24 2.96
N ASP A 5 -6.56 2.93 4.05
CA ASP A 5 -6.16 3.35 5.40
C ASP A 5 -4.89 2.62 5.83
N GLU A 6 -4.78 1.34 5.48
CA GLU A 6 -3.63 0.53 5.87
C GLU A 6 -2.35 0.95 5.12
N ILE A 7 -2.43 1.24 3.82
CA ILE A 7 -1.32 1.82 3.05
C ILE A 7 -0.86 3.15 3.69
N LYS A 8 -1.81 4.01 4.05
CA LYS A 8 -1.52 5.30 4.70
C LYS A 8 -0.87 5.13 6.07
N LYS A 9 -1.30 4.12 6.85
CA LYS A 9 -0.74 3.79 8.15
C LYS A 9 0.69 3.27 8.04
N ILE A 10 0.96 2.36 7.10
CA ILE A 10 2.30 1.85 6.80
C ILE A 10 3.24 3.02 6.48
N ARG A 11 2.85 3.91 5.55
CA ARG A 11 3.65 5.08 5.20
C ARG A 11 3.92 5.99 6.40
N LYS A 12 2.88 6.32 7.16
CA LYS A 12 3.00 7.24 8.31
C LYS A 12 3.85 6.68 9.44
N LYS A 13 3.91 5.35 9.60
CA LYS A 13 4.78 4.69 10.60
C LYS A 13 6.27 5.03 10.39
N TYR A 14 6.66 5.33 9.16
CA TYR A 14 8.03 5.72 8.79
C TYR A 14 8.17 7.22 8.51
N PHE A 15 7.15 8.03 8.85
CA PHE A 15 7.15 9.48 8.65
C PHE A 15 7.43 9.91 7.20
N LEU A 16 7.10 9.05 6.24
CA LEU A 16 7.35 9.31 4.82
C LEU A 16 6.23 10.16 4.21
N SER A 17 6.62 11.09 3.35
CA SER A 17 5.66 11.72 2.42
C SER A 17 5.17 10.69 1.40
N GLN A 18 4.04 10.94 0.75
CA GLN A 18 3.56 10.05 -0.33
C GLN A 18 4.58 9.94 -1.48
N GLU A 19 5.34 11.02 -1.73
CA GLU A 19 6.40 11.02 -2.74
C GLU A 19 7.58 10.16 -2.31
N ALA A 20 8.06 10.31 -1.08
CA ALA A 20 9.16 9.52 -0.54
C ALA A 20 8.79 8.03 -0.49
N PHE A 21 7.58 7.72 -0.06
CA PHE A 21 7.08 6.35 -0.04
C PHE A 21 6.94 5.76 -1.44
N GLY A 22 6.45 6.55 -2.41
CA GLY A 22 6.42 6.15 -3.81
C GLY A 22 7.81 5.80 -4.32
N ARG A 23 8.81 6.64 -4.06
CA ARG A 23 10.21 6.37 -4.43
C ARG A 23 10.73 5.08 -3.80
N GLU A 24 10.45 4.87 -2.52
CA GLU A 24 10.93 3.72 -1.76
C GLU A 24 10.40 2.39 -2.31
N ILE A 25 9.11 2.32 -2.64
CA ILE A 25 8.51 1.10 -3.22
C ILE A 25 8.57 1.10 -4.76
N GLY A 26 9.20 2.10 -5.39
CA GLY A 26 9.38 2.19 -6.84
C GLY A 26 8.08 2.42 -7.63
N VAL A 27 7.19 3.29 -7.15
CA VAL A 27 5.97 3.74 -7.84
C VAL A 27 5.83 5.26 -7.80
N SER A 28 4.96 5.82 -8.64
CA SER A 28 4.75 7.28 -8.65
C SER A 28 4.00 7.76 -7.40
N PHE A 29 4.25 9.02 -6.98
CA PHE A 29 3.42 9.73 -6.00
C PHE A 29 1.93 9.62 -6.33
N SER A 30 1.57 9.78 -7.61
CA SER A 30 0.20 9.71 -8.11
C SER A 30 -0.47 8.36 -7.80
N SER A 31 0.30 7.26 -7.89
CA SER A 31 -0.17 5.92 -7.50
C SER A 31 -0.49 5.87 -6.01
N ILE A 32 0.42 6.32 -5.14
CA ILE A 32 0.20 6.36 -3.69
C ILE A 32 -1.02 7.20 -3.33
N ASN A 33 -1.13 8.40 -3.91
CA ASN A 33 -2.26 9.30 -3.65
C ASN A 33 -3.61 8.67 -4.03
N ARG A 34 -3.67 7.94 -5.14
CA ARG A 34 -4.90 7.23 -5.54
C ARG A 34 -5.21 6.05 -4.63
N TRP A 35 -4.20 5.30 -4.17
CA TRP A 35 -4.41 4.17 -3.26
C TRP A 35 -4.87 4.63 -1.88
N GLU A 36 -4.18 5.60 -1.27
CA GLU A 36 -4.55 6.16 0.04
C GLU A 36 -5.88 6.92 -0.01
N GLY A 37 -6.25 7.45 -1.18
CA GLY A 37 -7.54 8.07 -1.43
C GLY A 37 -8.66 7.10 -1.82
N GLY A 38 -8.39 5.79 -1.90
CA GLY A 38 -9.36 4.77 -2.32
C GLY A 38 -9.86 4.88 -3.77
N LYS A 39 -9.19 5.68 -4.61
CA LYS A 39 -9.56 5.90 -6.02
C LYS A 39 -9.14 4.75 -6.94
N SER A 40 -8.23 3.89 -6.48
CA SER A 40 -7.80 2.68 -7.19
C SER A 40 -7.07 1.74 -6.25
N LYS A 41 -7.10 0.44 -6.56
CA LYS A 41 -6.35 -0.57 -5.82
C LYS A 41 -4.94 -0.77 -6.41
N PRO A 42 -3.91 -1.11 -5.61
CA PRO A 42 -2.61 -1.56 -6.11
C PRO A 42 -2.76 -2.82 -6.97
N ASN A 43 -2.06 -2.90 -8.11
CA ASN A 43 -2.03 -4.15 -8.88
C ASN A 43 -1.08 -5.18 -8.21
N MET A 44 -1.01 -6.41 -8.74
CA MET A 44 -0.15 -7.47 -8.19
C MET A 44 1.32 -7.06 -8.07
N ALA A 45 1.86 -6.36 -9.08
CA ALA A 45 3.25 -5.90 -9.05
C ALA A 45 3.50 -4.86 -7.95
N ALA A 46 2.55 -3.94 -7.74
CA ALA A 46 2.58 -2.97 -6.66
C ALA A 46 2.39 -3.61 -5.29
N MET A 47 1.51 -4.62 -5.18
CA MET A 47 1.34 -5.39 -3.94
C MET A 47 2.62 -6.11 -3.55
N LYS A 48 3.32 -6.71 -4.52
CA LYS A 48 4.63 -7.33 -4.26
C LYS A 48 5.63 -6.31 -3.72
N LYS A 49 5.72 -5.12 -4.31
CA LYS A 49 6.59 -4.03 -3.82
C LYS A 49 6.24 -3.57 -2.41
N LEU A 50 4.95 -3.47 -2.09
CA LEU A 50 4.49 -3.14 -0.74
C LEU A 50 4.86 -4.23 0.26
N LYS A 51 4.71 -5.51 -0.12
CA LYS A 51 5.11 -6.65 0.70
C LYS A 51 6.63 -6.65 0.94
N ASP A 52 7.43 -6.48 -0.11
CA ASP A 52 8.89 -6.43 0.00
C ASP A 52 9.33 -5.29 0.93
N PHE A 53 8.71 -4.11 0.82
CA PHE A 53 8.93 -3.01 1.77
C PHE A 53 8.57 -3.40 3.20
N CYS A 54 7.40 -4.03 3.41
CA CYS A 54 6.98 -4.45 4.75
C CYS A 54 7.93 -5.50 5.34
N ASP A 55 8.39 -6.46 4.55
CA ASP A 55 9.32 -7.51 4.97
C ASP A 55 10.68 -6.92 5.39
N ILE A 56 11.21 -5.97 4.62
CA ILE A 56 12.47 -5.26 4.93
C ILE A 56 12.38 -4.48 6.24
N HIS A 57 11.20 -3.91 6.51
CA HIS A 57 10.99 -3.01 7.64
C HIS A 57 10.33 -3.68 8.86
N GLY A 58 10.04 -4.98 8.81
CA GLY A 58 9.38 -5.73 9.89
C GLY A 58 7.95 -5.27 10.16
N ILE A 59 7.21 -4.91 9.12
CA ILE A 59 5.83 -4.44 9.20
C ILE A 59 4.89 -5.62 8.95
N ASP A 60 3.88 -5.78 9.81
CA ASP A 60 2.79 -6.72 9.55
C ASP A 60 1.99 -6.27 8.32
N PHE A 61 2.08 -7.06 7.25
CA PHE A 61 1.38 -6.84 5.98
C PHE A 61 0.03 -7.55 5.91
N THR A 62 -0.26 -8.44 6.87
CA THR A 62 -1.44 -9.33 6.88
C THR A 62 -2.74 -8.55 6.72
N ALA A 63 -2.92 -7.49 7.52
CA ALA A 63 -4.12 -6.66 7.45
C ALA A 63 -4.33 -6.00 6.08
N LEU A 64 -3.25 -5.57 5.42
CA LEU A 64 -3.33 -4.98 4.08
C LEU A 64 -3.66 -6.03 3.02
N GLU A 65 -3.06 -7.21 3.11
CA GLU A 65 -3.30 -8.33 2.21
C GLU A 65 -4.75 -8.83 2.27
N GLU A 66 -5.30 -9.00 3.48
CA GLU A 66 -6.69 -9.41 3.68
C GLU A 66 -7.66 -8.40 3.03
N GLN A 67 -7.49 -7.11 3.30
CA GLN A 67 -8.35 -6.07 2.73
C GLN A 67 -8.23 -5.97 1.20
N TRP A 68 -7.03 -6.23 0.65
CA TRP A 68 -6.80 -6.20 -0.79
C TRP A 68 -7.43 -7.42 -1.51
N ASN A 69 -7.46 -8.58 -0.85
CA ASN A 69 -8.06 -9.81 -1.35
C ASN A 69 -9.59 -9.83 -1.26
N ILE A 70 -10.19 -9.22 -0.23
CA ILE A 70 -11.65 -9.15 -0.07
C ILE A 70 -12.30 -8.41 -1.27
N LEU A 71 -11.65 -7.37 -1.80
CA LEU A 71 -12.11 -6.63 -2.98
C LEU A 71 -11.85 -7.33 -4.33
N GLY A 72 -11.28 -8.55 -4.32
CA GLY A 72 -11.14 -9.39 -5.51
C GLY A 72 -12.31 -10.36 -5.72
N LYS A 73 -13.31 -10.37 -4.82
CA LYS A 73 -14.50 -11.22 -4.88
C LYS A 73 -15.74 -10.59 -5.53
N ASP A 74 -15.66 -9.32 -5.91
CA ASP A 74 -16.65 -8.70 -6.80
C ASP A 74 -16.18 -8.88 -8.25
N ASN A 75 -16.35 -10.12 -8.75
CA ASN A 75 -16.42 -10.42 -10.18
C ASN A 75 -17.13 -11.76 -10.39
#